data_AF-A0A1P8M6K6-F1
#
_entry.id   AF-A0A1P8M6K6-F1
#
_cell.length_a   1.000
_cell.length_b   1.000
_cell.length_c   1.000
_cell.angle_alpha   90.00
_cell.angle_beta   90.00
_cell.angle_gamma   90.00
#
_symmetry.space_group_name_H-M   'P 1'
#
loop_
_entity.id
_entity.type
_entity.pdbx_description
1 polymer ?
#
loop_
_entity_poly.entity_id
_entity_poly.type
_entity_poly.pdbx_seq_one_letter_code
_entity_poly.pdbx_strand_id
1 'polypeptide(L)'
;MNMPTNHGDEKTAQADREQLAAVRVAVDEVDEQIVTLIARRERLIRIAGTLKGDDAEVRAPGRVERVIEHVRSAAEKKEIDPDIVETTYRAMISKFIELEMKIHNDNS
;
A
#
# COMPACT_ATOMS: atom_id res chain seq x y z
N MET A 1 21.00 -54.91 1.61
CA MET A 1 21.17 -53.51 2.05
C MET A 1 21.35 -52.65 0.81
N ASN A 2 20.54 -51.60 0.68
CA ASN A 2 20.58 -50.46 -0.26
C ASN A 2 19.22 -50.24 -0.93
N MET A 3 18.38 -49.42 -0.28
CA MET A 3 17.28 -48.72 -0.93
C MET A 3 17.87 -47.56 -1.75
N PRO A 4 17.47 -47.35 -3.01
CA PRO A 4 17.82 -46.14 -3.73
C PRO A 4 17.07 -44.97 -3.08
N THR A 5 17.80 -44.14 -2.33
CA THR A 5 17.30 -42.87 -1.80
C THR A 5 17.02 -41.92 -2.96
N ASN A 6 15.77 -41.47 -3.03
CA ASN A 6 15.21 -40.59 -4.04
C ASN A 6 15.74 -39.14 -3.88
N HIS A 7 16.98 -38.91 -4.35
CA HIS A 7 17.66 -37.60 -4.26
C HIS A 7 17.09 -36.55 -5.24
N GLY A 8 16.18 -36.92 -6.15
CA GLY A 8 15.57 -36.01 -7.12
C GLY A 8 14.51 -35.08 -6.52
N ASP A 9 13.74 -35.59 -5.57
CA ASP A 9 12.65 -34.85 -4.91
C ASP A 9 13.19 -33.85 -3.88
N GLU A 10 14.27 -34.20 -3.17
CA GLU A 10 14.88 -33.33 -2.15
C GLU A 10 15.58 -32.11 -2.75
N LYS A 11 16.24 -32.26 -3.91
CA LYS A 11 16.89 -31.13 -4.60
C LYS A 11 15.88 -30.14 -5.18
N THR A 12 14.79 -30.65 -5.74
CA THR A 12 13.70 -29.81 -6.26
C THR A 12 13.01 -29.05 -5.11
N ALA A 13 12.70 -29.73 -4.00
CA ALA A 13 12.13 -29.10 -2.82
C ALA A 13 13.07 -28.10 -2.13
N GLN A 14 14.39 -28.26 -2.25
CA GLN A 14 15.35 -27.26 -1.77
C GLN A 14 15.37 -26.02 -2.69
N ALA A 15 15.40 -26.21 -4.01
CA ALA A 15 15.36 -25.12 -4.97
C ALA A 15 14.07 -24.30 -4.84
N ASP A 16 12.91 -24.95 -4.67
CA ASP A 16 11.63 -24.28 -4.46
C ASP A 16 11.62 -23.44 -3.17
N ARG A 17 12.25 -23.93 -2.09
CA ARG A 17 12.39 -23.19 -0.83
C ARG A 17 13.29 -21.97 -0.97
N GLU A 18 14.40 -22.11 -1.68
CA GLU A 18 15.32 -21.00 -1.95
C GLU A 18 14.66 -19.95 -2.85
N GLN A 19 13.93 -20.37 -3.88
CA GLN A 19 13.17 -19.48 -4.73
C GLN A 19 12.06 -18.76 -3.94
N LEU A 20 11.32 -19.46 -3.09
CA LEU A 20 10.31 -18.85 -2.22
C LEU A 20 10.92 -17.83 -1.26
N ALA A 21 12.10 -18.13 -0.69
CA ALA A 21 12.81 -17.19 0.17
C ALA A 21 13.22 -15.92 -0.60
N ALA A 22 13.75 -16.07 -1.82
CA ALA A 22 14.10 -14.92 -2.66
C ALA A 22 12.88 -14.07 -3.04
N VAL A 23 11.75 -14.69 -3.36
CA VAL A 23 10.49 -13.97 -3.63
C VAL A 23 10.04 -13.17 -2.41
N ARG A 24 10.15 -13.72 -1.20
CA ARG A 24 9.79 -12.99 0.03
C ARG A 24 10.66 -11.77 0.27
N VAL A 25 11.98 -11.89 0.06
CA VAL A 25 12.89 -10.73 0.14
C VAL A 25 12.49 -9.65 -0.86
N ALA A 26 12.17 -10.02 -2.10
CA ALA A 26 11.72 -9.06 -3.10
C ALA A 26 10.38 -8.39 -2.74
N VAL A 27 9.47 -9.11 -2.06
CA VAL A 27 8.22 -8.54 -1.54
C VAL A 27 8.52 -7.54 -0.42
N ASP A 28 9.39 -7.89 0.53
CA ASP A 28 9.78 -7.01 1.63
C ASP A 28 10.37 -5.68 1.10
N GLU A 29 11.21 -5.75 0.05
CA GLU A 29 11.75 -4.55 -0.63
C GLU A 29 10.66 -3.68 -1.28
N VAL A 30 9.60 -4.29 -1.83
CA VAL A 30 8.46 -3.56 -2.38
C VAL A 30 7.64 -2.92 -1.26
N ASP A 31 7.45 -3.63 -0.14
CA ASP A 31 6.71 -3.12 1.01
C ASP A 31 7.39 -1.88 1.62
N GLU A 32 8.72 -1.87 1.72
CA GLU A 32 9.48 -0.68 2.14
C GLU A 32 9.27 0.53 1.21
N GLN A 33 9.19 0.28 -0.10
CA GLN A 33 8.90 1.31 -1.09
C GLN A 33 7.46 1.84 -0.94
N ILE A 34 6.49 0.95 -0.70
CA ILE A 34 5.11 1.33 -0.43
C ILE A 34 5.03 2.22 0.81
N VAL A 35 5.69 1.85 1.92
CA VAL A 35 5.74 2.67 3.14
C VAL A 35 6.34 4.05 2.85
N THR A 36 7.43 4.10 2.09
CA THR A 36 8.07 5.36 1.68
C THR A 36 7.12 6.26 0.87
N LEU A 37 6.36 5.69 -0.06
CA LEU A 37 5.38 6.41 -0.87
C LEU A 37 4.19 6.90 -0.04
N ILE A 38 3.71 6.11 0.93
CA ILE A 38 2.66 6.49 1.87
C ILE A 38 3.12 7.70 2.69
N ALA A 39 4.33 7.67 3.26
CA ALA A 39 4.89 8.79 4.02
C ALA A 39 5.00 10.07 3.17
N ARG A 40 5.44 9.95 1.91
CA ARG A 40 5.49 11.08 0.98
C ARG A 40 4.10 11.63 0.68
N ARG A 41 3.11 10.76 0.44
CA ARG A 41 1.72 11.15 0.18
C ARG A 41 1.14 11.93 1.35
N GLU A 42 1.33 11.44 2.57
CA GLU A 42 0.88 12.08 3.80
C GLU A 42 1.47 13.49 3.96
N ARG A 43 2.77 13.66 3.76
CA ARG A 43 3.44 14.97 3.79
C ARG A 43 2.84 15.95 2.78
N LEU A 44 2.57 15.50 1.56
CA LEU A 44 1.96 16.34 0.52
C LEU A 44 0.54 16.78 0.89
N ILE A 45 -0.25 15.88 1.49
CA ILE A 45 -1.61 16.20 1.96
C ILE A 45 -1.56 17.26 3.06
N ARG A 46 -0.66 17.14 4.05
CA ARG A 46 -0.48 18.15 5.09
C ARG A 46 -0.12 19.52 4.52
N ILE A 47 0.84 19.57 3.58
CA ILE A 47 1.21 20.82 2.91
C ILE A 47 -0.01 21.41 2.18
N ALA A 48 -0.76 20.59 1.44
CA ALA A 48 -1.98 21.04 0.76
C ALA A 48 -3.03 21.60 1.75
N GLY A 49 -3.17 20.99 2.94
CA GLY A 49 -4.02 21.51 4.02
C GLY A 49 -3.59 22.89 4.49
N THR A 50 -2.30 23.09 4.78
CA THR A 50 -1.76 24.39 5.22
C THR A 50 -1.96 25.53 4.22
N LEU A 51 -1.99 25.22 2.91
CA LEU A 51 -2.14 26.22 1.85
C LEU A 51 -3.58 26.66 1.60
N LYS A 52 -4.56 25.82 1.93
CA LYS A 52 -5.96 26.07 1.59
C LYS A 52 -6.74 26.86 2.64
N GLY A 53 -6.21 26.99 3.86
CA GLY A 53 -6.81 27.82 4.93
C GLY A 53 -8.22 27.43 5.36
N ASP A 54 -8.78 26.37 4.79
CA ASP A 54 -10.16 25.95 4.95
C ASP A 54 -10.20 24.42 5.09
N ASP A 55 -10.27 23.95 6.34
CA ASP A 55 -10.27 22.53 6.72
C ASP A 55 -11.43 21.73 6.09
N ALA A 56 -12.46 22.44 5.61
CA ALA A 56 -13.64 21.85 4.99
C ALA A 56 -13.38 21.29 3.58
N GLU A 57 -12.44 21.84 2.82
CA GLU A 57 -12.25 21.47 1.41
C GLU A 57 -11.40 20.19 1.24
N VAL A 58 -10.53 19.89 2.22
CA VAL A 58 -9.70 18.66 2.24
C VAL A 58 -10.55 17.43 2.61
N ARG A 59 -11.60 17.63 3.41
CA ARG A 59 -12.53 16.58 3.87
C ARG A 59 -13.77 16.43 2.98
N ALA A 60 -13.88 17.22 1.91
CA ALA A 60 -15.05 17.17 1.03
C ALA A 60 -15.17 15.79 0.36
N PRO A 61 -16.34 15.11 0.43
CA PRO A 61 -16.59 13.82 -0.19
C PRO A 61 -16.18 13.78 -1.69
N GLY A 62 -16.35 14.89 -2.40
CA GLY A 62 -15.96 15.01 -3.81
C GLY A 62 -14.44 14.95 -4.08
N ARG A 63 -13.57 15.15 -3.09
CA ARG A 63 -12.11 14.95 -3.27
C ARG A 63 -11.73 13.47 -3.13
N VAL A 64 -12.37 12.73 -2.22
CA VAL A 64 -12.13 11.30 -2.03
C VAL A 64 -12.49 10.55 -3.30
N GLU A 65 -13.69 10.74 -3.84
CA GLU A 65 -14.12 10.03 -5.05
C GLU A 65 -13.23 10.33 -6.26
N ARG A 66 -12.79 11.58 -6.46
CA ARG A 66 -11.83 11.91 -7.53
C ARG A 66 -10.47 11.21 -7.36
N VAL A 67 -10.01 11.01 -6.13
CA VAL A 67 -8.79 10.23 -5.89
C VAL A 67 -9.04 8.76 -6.22
N ILE A 68 -10.19 8.21 -5.84
CA ILE A 68 -10.57 6.82 -6.15
C ILE A 68 -10.67 6.59 -7.66
N GLU A 69 -11.38 7.45 -8.40
CA GLU A 69 -11.47 7.39 -9.86
C GLU A 69 -10.08 7.39 -10.51
N HIS A 70 -9.18 8.27 -10.04
CA HIS A 70 -7.82 8.37 -10.55
C HIS A 70 -7.03 7.08 -10.33
N VAL A 71 -7.07 6.50 -9.12
CA VAL A 71 -6.27 5.31 -8.80
C VAL A 71 -6.84 4.05 -9.41
N ARG A 72 -8.16 3.95 -9.58
CA ARG A 72 -8.79 2.87 -10.36
C ARG A 72 -8.30 2.90 -11.80
N SER A 73 -8.35 4.06 -12.46
CA SER A 73 -7.82 4.19 -13.83
C SER A 73 -6.33 3.88 -13.92
N ALA A 74 -5.55 4.23 -12.90
CA ALA A 74 -4.13 3.88 -12.83
C ALA A 74 -3.90 2.37 -12.63
N ALA A 75 -4.76 1.69 -11.87
CA ALA A 75 -4.73 0.24 -11.67
C ALA A 75 -5.02 -0.51 -12.97
N GLU A 76 -6.07 -0.10 -13.69
CA GLU A 76 -6.44 -0.67 -15.01
C GLU A 76 -5.28 -0.58 -16.00
N LYS A 77 -4.60 0.57 -16.08
CA LYS A 77 -3.42 0.77 -16.96
C LYS A 77 -2.22 -0.10 -16.60
N LYS A 78 -2.17 -0.60 -15.37
CA LYS A 78 -1.10 -1.46 -14.84
C LYS A 78 -1.53 -2.92 -14.80
N GLU A 79 -2.70 -3.26 -15.31
CA GLU A 79 -3.27 -4.61 -15.29
C GLU A 79 -3.40 -5.17 -13.85
N ILE A 80 -3.65 -4.27 -12.89
CA ILE A 80 -3.94 -4.61 -11.48
C ILE A 80 -5.44 -4.52 -11.28
N ASP A 81 -6.01 -5.44 -10.51
CA ASP A 81 -7.41 -5.39 -10.09
C ASP A 81 -7.73 -4.03 -9.43
N PRO A 82 -8.61 -3.21 -10.03
CA PRO A 82 -8.96 -1.89 -9.51
C PRO A 82 -9.56 -1.92 -8.10
N ASP A 83 -10.23 -3.03 -7.73
CA ASP A 83 -10.91 -3.14 -6.45
C ASP A 83 -9.91 -3.30 -5.28
N ILE A 84 -8.77 -3.95 -5.53
CA ILE A 84 -7.65 -4.03 -4.57
C ILE A 84 -7.10 -2.62 -4.30
N VAL A 85 -6.89 -1.85 -5.37
CA VAL A 85 -6.33 -0.49 -5.28
C VAL A 85 -7.32 0.45 -4.59
N GLU A 86 -8.60 0.43 -4.97
CA GLU A 86 -9.63 1.24 -4.33
C GLU A 86 -9.73 0.96 -2.83
N THR A 87 -9.82 -0.32 -2.43
CA THR A 87 -9.96 -0.71 -1.03
C THR A 87 -8.78 -0.20 -0.20
N THR A 88 -7.56 -0.34 -0.73
CA THR A 88 -6.33 0.16 -0.10
C THR A 88 -6.37 1.68 0.07
N TYR A 89 -6.77 2.41 -0.98
CA TYR A 89 -6.83 3.87 -0.93
C TYR A 89 -7.92 4.38 0.00
N ARG A 90 -9.10 3.76 0.03
CA ARG A 90 -10.17 4.13 0.96
C ARG A 90 -9.72 3.95 2.41
N ALA A 91 -9.13 2.80 2.75
CA ALA A 91 -8.60 2.55 4.09
C ALA A 91 -7.53 3.57 4.50
N MET A 92 -6.56 3.85 3.62
CA MET A 92 -5.51 4.85 3.86
C MET A 92 -6.08 6.26 4.08
N ILE A 93 -7.04 6.68 3.23
CA ILE A 93 -7.68 8.01 3.35
C ILE A 93 -8.43 8.11 4.69
N SER A 94 -9.23 7.11 5.04
CA SER A 94 -9.94 7.07 6.32
C SER A 94 -8.98 7.21 7.51
N LYS A 95 -7.85 6.50 7.49
CA LYS A 95 -6.85 6.59 8.57
C LYS A 95 -6.16 7.94 8.66
N PHE A 96 -5.89 8.62 7.55
CA PHE A 96 -5.35 9.98 7.61
C PHE A 96 -6.36 10.98 8.17
N ILE A 97 -7.65 10.85 7.85
CA ILE A 97 -8.70 11.70 8.42
C ILE A 97 -8.81 11.48 9.94
N GLU A 98 -8.80 10.23 10.40
CA GLU A 98 -8.80 9.90 11.83
C GLU A 98 -7.59 10.49 12.57
N LEU A 99 -6.39 10.39 11.97
CA LEU A 99 -5.15 10.93 12.56
C LEU A 99 -5.23 12.45 12.71
N GLU A 100 -5.66 13.15 11.67
CA GLU A 100 -5.84 14.61 11.70
C GLU A 100 -6.81 15.02 12.82
N MET A 101 -7.96 14.35 12.96
CA MET A 101 -8.92 14.66 14.03
C MET A 101 -8.33 14.49 15.44
N LYS A 102 -7.51 13.45 15.66
CA LYS A 102 -6.83 13.25 16.95
C LYS A 102 -5.87 14.39 17.27
N ILE A 103 -5.04 14.79 16.30
CA ILE A 103 -4.07 15.88 16.47
C ILE A 103 -4.78 17.21 16.79
N HIS A 104 -5.93 17.49 16.17
CA HIS A 104 -6.68 18.72 16.45
C HIS A 104 -7.31 18.70 17.86
N ASN A 105 -7.82 17.54 18.30
CA ASN A 105 -8.42 17.39 19.62
C ASN A 105 -7.38 17.43 20.76
N ASP A 106 -6.17 16.93 20.55
CA ASP A 106 -5.09 16.96 21.56
C ASP A 106 -4.43 18.35 21.71
N ASN A 107 -4.63 19.24 20.73
CA ASN A 107 -4.15 20.62 20.75
C ASN A 107 -5.22 21.65 21.16
N SER A 108 -6.43 21.20 21.53
CA SER A 108 -7.56 22.03 22.01
C SER A 108 -7.76 21.85 23.51
#